data_AF-A0A2M7G3P5-F1
#
_entry.id   AF-A0A2M7G3P5-F1
#
_cell.length_a   1.000
_cell.length_b   1.000
_cell.length_c   1.000
_cell.angle_alpha   90.00
_cell.angle_beta   90.00
_cell.angle_gamma   90.00
#
_symmetry.space_group_name_H-M   'P 1'
#
loop_
_entity.id
_entity.type
_entity.pdbx_description
1 polymer ?
#
loop_
_entity_poly.entity_id
_entity_poly.type
_entity_poly.pdbx_seq_one_letter_code
_entity_poly.pdbx_strand_id
1 'polypeptide(L)'
;MKKLLALACLGALLMGATPKRFWSGHNLGFQLEFSSDDLRVKAGKQPAKTLFDAFPAPDPEMPCTHSRSLRPLSWVGPYFSYQQEDYWSCKGTAHPGAATNFQAIDLRKPGKALRLTDLFPDAEVLKALLAEPVIAKTLAEAKIAPRFKNTEALLAQLNELNGECLYSFGKDMLEHFSFHHLQASQVAVRIGLMHGCEAARGHLTQLGILLPVPASMTTYLQQSQAGKAGFLMAWAEKKFAAQSSVHERVEPGSDSD
;
A
#
# COMPACT_ATOMS: atom_id res chain seq x y z
N MET A 1 66.93 -5.34 -25.21
CA MET A 1 65.78 -4.41 -25.22
C MET A 1 64.48 -5.21 -25.29
N LYS A 2 63.79 -5.43 -24.17
CA LYS A 2 62.43 -6.00 -24.13
C LYS A 2 61.52 -4.95 -23.51
N LYS A 3 60.56 -4.44 -24.28
CA LYS A 3 59.55 -3.48 -23.82
C LYS A 3 58.46 -4.25 -23.05
N LEU A 4 58.25 -3.90 -21.77
CA LEU A 4 57.06 -4.27 -21.02
C LEU A 4 55.89 -3.42 -21.52
N LEU A 5 54.84 -4.04 -22.04
CA LEU A 5 53.54 -3.40 -22.23
C LEU A 5 52.75 -3.60 -20.92
N ALA A 6 52.51 -2.52 -20.19
CA ALA A 6 51.58 -2.51 -19.08
C ALA A 6 50.16 -2.38 -19.64
N LEU A 7 49.35 -3.43 -19.49
CA LEU A 7 47.92 -3.41 -19.80
C LEU A 7 47.19 -2.79 -18.60
N ALA A 8 46.75 -1.54 -18.74
CA ALA A 8 45.89 -0.91 -17.76
C ALA A 8 44.44 -1.36 -18.00
N CYS A 9 43.91 -2.20 -17.12
CA CYS A 9 42.47 -2.47 -17.06
C CYS A 9 41.74 -1.19 -16.63
N LEU A 10 41.10 -0.50 -17.58
CA LEU A 10 40.02 0.44 -17.28
C LEU A 10 38.79 -0.37 -16.83
N GLY A 11 38.68 -0.61 -15.52
CA GLY A 11 37.43 -1.03 -14.92
C GLY A 11 36.47 0.16 -14.92
N ALA A 12 35.49 0.16 -15.81
CA ALA A 12 34.38 1.10 -15.74
C ALA A 12 33.56 0.77 -14.48
N LEU A 13 33.77 1.54 -13.41
CA LEU A 13 32.84 1.58 -12.28
C LEU A 13 31.52 2.14 -12.82
N LEU A 14 30.54 1.25 -13.00
CA LEU A 14 29.14 1.63 -13.14
C LEU A 14 28.74 2.35 -11.84
N MET A 15 28.84 3.67 -11.84
CA MET A 15 28.23 4.50 -10.80
C MET A 15 26.72 4.39 -10.97
N GLY A 16 26.10 3.44 -10.26
CA GLY A 16 24.66 3.38 -10.14
C GLY A 16 24.13 4.73 -9.64
N ALA A 17 23.06 5.22 -10.28
CA ALA A 17 22.42 6.46 -9.87
C ALA A 17 22.03 6.38 -8.39
N THR A 18 22.32 7.42 -7.61
CA THR A 18 21.93 7.45 -6.19
C THR A 18 20.40 7.57 -6.10
N PRO A 19 19.72 6.74 -5.28
CA PRO A 19 18.27 6.78 -5.16
C PRO A 19 17.78 8.21 -4.86
N LYS A 20 16.82 8.69 -5.64
CA LYS A 20 16.20 10.00 -5.40
C LYS A 20 15.30 9.89 -4.18
N ARG A 21 15.65 10.54 -3.07
CA ARG A 21 14.77 10.65 -1.90
C ARG A 21 13.60 11.57 -2.21
N PHE A 22 12.38 11.07 -2.07
CA PHE A 22 11.16 11.86 -2.25
C PHE A 22 10.71 12.49 -0.93
N TRP A 23 10.82 11.73 0.16
CA TRP A 23 10.39 12.19 1.48
C TRP A 23 11.10 11.39 2.58
N SER A 24 11.29 12.01 3.73
CA SER A 24 11.66 11.29 4.96
C SER A 24 11.02 11.97 6.14
N GLY A 25 10.70 11.20 7.17
CA GLY A 25 10.20 11.75 8.42
C GLY A 25 10.54 10.88 9.62
N HIS A 26 10.31 11.45 10.80
CA HIS A 26 10.56 10.82 12.08
C HIS A 26 9.31 10.93 12.96
N ASN A 27 8.91 9.83 13.59
CA ASN A 27 7.78 9.79 14.51
C ASN A 27 8.00 8.70 15.56
N LEU A 28 7.94 9.04 16.85
CA LEU A 28 8.03 8.10 17.98
C LEU A 28 9.17 7.07 17.88
N GLY A 29 10.35 7.52 17.47
CA GLY A 29 11.53 6.65 17.32
C GLY A 29 11.57 5.84 16.02
N PHE A 30 10.58 5.99 15.15
CA PHE A 30 10.63 5.48 13.78
C PHE A 30 11.13 6.57 12.84
N GLN A 31 12.04 6.20 11.94
CA GLN A 31 12.40 6.99 10.78
C GLN A 31 11.90 6.24 9.54
N LEU A 32 11.12 6.93 8.72
CA LEU A 32 10.67 6.46 7.43
C LEU A 32 11.40 7.29 6.36
N GLU A 33 11.93 6.61 5.35
CA GLU A 33 12.53 7.24 4.19
C GLU A 33 11.92 6.63 2.93
N PHE A 34 11.33 7.48 2.12
CA PHE A 34 10.72 7.15 0.85
C PHE A 34 11.62 7.66 -0.28
N SER A 35 12.07 6.76 -1.14
CA SER A 35 13.03 7.03 -2.21
C SER A 35 12.54 6.48 -3.55
N SER A 36 13.30 6.64 -4.64
CA SER A 36 13.00 6.06 -5.94
C SER A 36 13.07 4.53 -5.98
N ASP A 37 13.72 3.93 -4.98
CA ASP A 37 14.06 2.51 -4.99
C ASP A 37 13.27 1.75 -3.91
N ASP A 38 12.97 2.39 -2.77
CA ASP A 38 12.35 1.71 -1.64
C ASP A 38 11.71 2.65 -0.60
N LEU A 39 10.88 2.07 0.29
CA LEU A 39 10.51 2.62 1.58
C LEU A 39 11.28 1.92 2.70
N ARG A 40 12.15 2.69 3.34
CA ARG A 40 13.01 2.21 4.43
C ARG A 40 12.46 2.64 5.77
N VAL A 41 12.41 1.69 6.71
CA VAL A 41 12.00 1.92 8.10
C VAL A 41 13.17 1.65 9.02
N LYS A 42 13.45 2.59 9.92
CA LYS A 42 14.40 2.40 11.01
C LYS A 42 13.71 2.61 12.34
N ALA A 43 13.72 1.60 13.19
CA ALA A 43 13.15 1.66 14.54
C ALA A 43 14.26 1.86 15.59
N GLY A 44 14.36 3.06 16.15
CA GLY A 44 15.38 3.42 17.14
C GLY A 44 16.81 3.19 16.63
N LYS A 45 17.56 2.33 17.33
CA LYS A 45 18.95 1.98 16.98
C LYS A 45 19.07 0.77 16.03
N GLN A 46 17.96 0.15 15.65
CA GLN A 46 17.99 -1.01 14.76
C GLN A 46 18.47 -0.61 13.35
N PRO A 47 19.03 -1.55 12.57
CA PRO A 47 19.31 -1.30 11.16
C PRO A 47 18.01 -0.97 10.41
N ALA A 48 18.11 -0.12 9.39
CA ALA A 48 16.98 0.17 8.52
C ALA A 48 16.59 -1.10 7.75
N LYS A 49 15.29 -1.39 7.71
CA LYS A 49 14.71 -2.46 6.91
C LYS A 49 13.96 -1.87 5.72
N THR A 50 14.07 -2.53 4.58
CA THR A 50 13.22 -2.30 3.41
C THR A 50 11.86 -2.93 3.67
N LEU A 51 10.80 -2.29 3.20
CA LEU A 51 9.44 -2.80 3.39
C LEU A 51 8.94 -3.57 2.17
N PHE A 52 9.57 -3.41 1.02
CA PHE A 52 9.17 -4.06 -0.22
C PHE A 52 10.11 -5.19 -0.57
N ASP A 53 9.52 -6.30 -0.99
CA ASP A 53 10.26 -7.35 -1.68
C ASP A 53 10.63 -6.85 -3.06
N ALA A 54 11.82 -7.27 -3.52
CA ALA A 54 12.23 -7.09 -4.90
C ALA A 54 11.22 -7.75 -5.84
N PHE A 55 11.13 -7.27 -7.08
CA PHE A 55 10.34 -7.95 -8.09
C PHE A 55 10.76 -9.42 -8.25
N PRO A 56 9.82 -10.31 -8.61
CA PRO A 56 10.19 -11.64 -9.02
C PRO A 56 11.23 -11.57 -10.15
N ALA A 57 12.16 -12.52 -10.16
CA ALA A 57 13.15 -12.62 -11.23
C ALA A 57 12.43 -12.72 -12.59
N PRO A 58 12.96 -12.08 -13.65
CA PRO A 58 12.38 -12.19 -14.99
C PRO A 58 12.21 -13.65 -15.40
N ASP A 59 11.03 -14.00 -15.90
CA ASP A 59 10.83 -15.27 -16.59
C ASP A 59 11.51 -15.18 -17.97
N PRO A 60 12.53 -16.01 -18.26
CA PRO A 60 13.21 -15.97 -19.55
C PRO A 60 12.31 -16.44 -20.70
N GLU A 61 11.29 -17.25 -20.43
CA GLU A 61 10.34 -17.73 -21.44
C GLU A 61 9.23 -16.72 -21.70
N MET A 62 8.88 -15.91 -20.69
CA MET A 62 7.89 -14.84 -20.79
C MET A 62 8.46 -13.51 -20.31
N PRO A 63 9.27 -12.82 -21.13
CA PRO A 63 9.90 -11.57 -20.74
C PRO A 63 8.85 -10.51 -20.42
N CYS A 64 8.88 -10.01 -19.18
CA CYS A 64 7.98 -9.00 -18.67
C CYS A 64 8.74 -7.74 -18.25
N THR A 65 8.19 -6.57 -18.56
CA THR A 65 8.56 -5.31 -17.91
C THR A 65 7.65 -5.10 -16.72
N HIS A 66 8.23 -4.88 -15.54
CA HIS A 66 7.48 -4.54 -14.33
C HIS A 66 7.71 -3.07 -13.96
N SER A 67 6.70 -2.44 -13.38
CA SER A 67 6.87 -1.19 -12.66
C SER A 67 5.97 -1.14 -11.45
N ARG A 68 6.51 -0.63 -10.34
CA ARG A 68 5.75 -0.33 -9.13
C ARG A 68 5.69 1.18 -8.98
N SER A 69 4.74 1.65 -8.18
CA SER A 69 4.63 3.01 -7.70
C SER A 69 4.00 2.94 -6.31
N LEU A 70 4.47 3.80 -5.41
CA LEU A 70 4.13 3.74 -4.00
C LEU A 70 3.86 5.15 -3.51
N ARG A 71 2.71 5.37 -2.87
CA ARG A 71 2.30 6.70 -2.42
C ARG A 71 1.92 6.65 -0.95
N PRO A 72 2.63 7.36 -0.05
CA PRO A 72 2.24 7.42 1.35
C PRO A 72 0.83 7.98 1.51
N LEU A 73 0.02 7.32 2.34
CA LEU A 73 -1.36 7.72 2.63
C LEU A 73 -1.51 8.23 4.05
N SER A 74 -1.05 7.51 5.07
CA SER A 74 -1.11 8.00 6.44
C SER A 74 0.05 7.49 7.30
N TRP A 75 0.41 8.27 8.32
CA TRP A 75 1.35 7.87 9.36
C TRP A 75 0.82 8.30 10.72
N VAL A 76 0.30 7.35 11.50
CA VAL A 76 -0.35 7.56 12.80
C VAL A 76 0.37 6.75 13.86
N GLY A 77 1.25 7.42 14.62
CA GLY A 77 2.10 6.76 15.61
C GLY A 77 2.96 5.64 14.98
N PRO A 78 2.84 4.37 15.41
CA PRO A 78 3.55 3.25 14.79
C PRO A 78 2.88 2.69 13.53
N TYR A 79 1.72 3.23 13.12
CA TYR A 79 0.94 2.70 12.00
C TYR A 79 1.18 3.52 10.75
N PHE A 80 1.49 2.85 9.65
CA PHE A 80 1.73 3.51 8.36
C PHE A 80 0.87 2.86 7.29
N SER A 81 0.37 3.67 6.35
CA SER A 81 -0.32 3.17 5.17
C SER A 81 0.16 3.85 3.90
N TYR A 82 0.10 3.11 2.80
CA TYR A 82 0.47 3.58 1.47
C TYR A 82 -0.44 2.95 0.41
N GLN A 83 -0.54 3.60 -0.74
CA GLN A 83 -1.09 3.02 -1.95
C GLN A 83 0.06 2.41 -2.75
N GLN A 84 -0.13 1.19 -3.24
CA GLN A 84 0.76 0.56 -4.18
C GLN A 84 0.03 0.38 -5.51
N GLU A 85 0.72 0.74 -6.58
CA GLU A 85 0.31 0.52 -7.96
C GLU A 85 1.37 -0.36 -8.60
N ASP A 86 0.96 -1.53 -9.08
CA ASP A 86 1.81 -2.42 -9.86
C ASP A 86 1.30 -2.42 -11.31
N TYR A 87 2.24 -2.43 -12.25
CA TYR A 87 1.99 -2.56 -13.67
C TYR A 87 2.97 -3.57 -14.24
N TRP A 88 2.51 -4.40 -15.17
CA TRP A 88 3.37 -5.32 -15.89
C TRP A 88 2.92 -5.47 -17.35
N SER A 89 3.89 -5.66 -18.24
CA SER A 89 3.67 -5.90 -19.65
C SER A 89 4.57 -7.02 -20.13
N CYS A 90 3.98 -8.13 -20.56
CA CYS A 90 4.70 -9.33 -20.93
C CYS A 90 4.59 -9.60 -22.44
N LYS A 91 5.69 -10.02 -23.06
CA LYS A 91 5.69 -10.39 -24.49
C LYS A 91 4.69 -11.52 -24.74
N GLY A 92 3.90 -11.39 -25.81
CA GLY A 92 2.92 -12.40 -26.21
C GLY A 92 1.58 -12.34 -25.45
N THR A 93 1.41 -11.42 -24.50
CA THR A 93 0.11 -11.16 -23.86
C THR A 93 -0.71 -10.16 -24.66
N ALA A 94 -2.04 -10.25 -24.57
CA ALA A 94 -2.95 -9.39 -25.34
C ALA A 94 -2.97 -7.93 -24.85
N HIS A 95 -2.63 -7.69 -23.58
CA HIS A 95 -2.61 -6.39 -22.94
C HIS A 95 -1.74 -6.45 -21.67
N PRO A 96 -1.27 -5.30 -21.16
CA PRO A 96 -0.63 -5.27 -19.85
C PRO A 96 -1.62 -5.57 -18.72
N GLY A 97 -1.09 -5.92 -17.56
CA GLY A 97 -1.84 -5.99 -16.32
C GLY A 97 -1.49 -4.82 -15.40
N ALA A 98 -2.44 -4.46 -14.53
CA ALA A 98 -2.26 -3.43 -13.54
C ALA A 98 -3.07 -3.75 -12.28
N ALA A 99 -2.50 -3.46 -11.12
CA ALA A 99 -3.13 -3.61 -9.82
C ALA A 99 -2.91 -2.36 -8.98
N THR A 100 -3.92 -1.97 -8.21
CA THR A 100 -3.79 -0.87 -7.26
C THR A 100 -4.45 -1.30 -5.95
N ASN A 101 -3.73 -1.15 -4.84
CA ASN A 101 -4.22 -1.51 -3.52
C ASN A 101 -3.75 -0.50 -2.46
N PHE A 102 -4.41 -0.52 -1.31
CA PHE A 102 -3.90 0.08 -0.10
C PHE A 102 -3.20 -0.98 0.73
N GLN A 103 -2.22 -0.56 1.52
CA GLN A 103 -1.56 -1.42 2.49
C GLN A 103 -1.42 -0.68 3.81
N ALA A 104 -1.80 -1.33 4.91
CA ALA A 104 -1.58 -0.85 6.26
C ALA A 104 -0.59 -1.76 6.99
N ILE A 105 0.36 -1.16 7.69
CA ILE A 105 1.41 -1.87 8.41
C ILE A 105 1.63 -1.30 9.81
N ASP A 106 2.00 -2.18 10.75
CA ASP A 106 2.56 -1.80 12.04
C ASP A 106 4.09 -1.79 11.95
N LEU A 107 4.70 -0.61 12.05
CA LEU A 107 6.15 -0.43 11.94
C LEU A 107 6.94 -1.14 13.06
N ARG A 108 6.27 -1.54 14.15
CA ARG A 108 6.87 -2.38 15.21
C ARG A 108 7.04 -3.83 14.78
N LYS A 109 6.26 -4.29 13.80
CA LYS A 109 6.18 -5.68 13.33
C LYS A 109 6.17 -5.71 11.79
N PRO A 110 7.25 -5.22 11.14
CA PRO A 110 7.34 -5.20 9.69
C PRO A 110 7.19 -6.62 9.13
N GLY A 111 6.43 -6.77 8.04
CA GLY A 111 6.13 -8.06 7.40
C GLY A 111 4.85 -8.75 7.90
N LYS A 112 4.18 -8.21 8.93
CA LYS A 112 2.83 -8.64 9.30
C LYS A 112 1.81 -7.60 8.84
N ALA A 113 0.80 -8.03 8.08
CA ALA A 113 -0.32 -7.19 7.71
C ALA A 113 -1.06 -6.69 8.97
N LEU A 114 -1.39 -5.41 8.98
CA LEU A 114 -2.17 -4.79 10.04
C LEU A 114 -3.64 -4.81 9.62
N ARG A 115 -4.50 -5.44 10.42
CA ARG A 115 -5.94 -5.45 10.17
C ARG A 115 -6.62 -4.32 10.94
N LEU A 116 -7.69 -3.76 10.40
CA LEU A 116 -8.46 -2.73 11.08
C LEU A 116 -9.01 -3.22 12.44
N THR A 117 -9.38 -4.50 12.53
CA THR A 117 -9.82 -5.17 13.76
C THR A 117 -8.71 -5.41 14.79
N ASP A 118 -7.43 -5.20 14.42
CA ASP A 118 -6.34 -5.19 15.40
C ASP A 118 -6.31 -3.87 16.21
N LEU A 119 -6.99 -2.83 15.71
CA LEU A 119 -6.96 -1.47 16.26
C LEU A 119 -8.29 -1.04 16.84
N PHE A 120 -9.39 -1.48 16.23
CA PHE A 120 -10.75 -1.12 16.62
C PHE A 120 -11.51 -2.36 17.08
N PRO A 121 -12.47 -2.23 18.02
CA PRO A 121 -13.36 -3.33 18.37
C PRO A 121 -14.11 -3.87 17.14
N ASP A 122 -14.13 -5.19 16.98
CA ASP A 122 -14.77 -5.86 15.84
C ASP A 122 -16.22 -5.41 15.62
N ALA A 123 -17.00 -5.27 16.70
CA ALA A 123 -18.39 -4.82 16.63
C ALA A 123 -18.56 -3.41 16.04
N GLU A 124 -17.63 -2.48 16.32
CA GLU A 124 -17.66 -1.13 15.75
C GLU A 124 -17.30 -1.15 14.27
N VAL A 125 -16.31 -1.97 13.88
CA VAL A 125 -15.94 -2.17 12.48
C VAL A 125 -17.10 -2.79 11.70
N LEU A 126 -17.71 -3.87 12.21
CA LEU A 126 -18.86 -4.52 11.58
C LEU A 126 -20.02 -3.54 11.39
N LYS A 127 -20.39 -2.81 12.45
CA LYS A 127 -21.46 -1.81 12.40
C LYS A 127 -21.20 -0.75 11.33
N ALA A 128 -19.96 -0.24 11.25
CA ALA A 128 -19.60 0.78 10.28
C ALA A 128 -19.59 0.25 8.84
N LEU A 129 -19.12 -0.98 8.63
CA LEU A 129 -19.15 -1.65 7.31
C LEU A 129 -20.59 -1.91 6.83
N LEU A 130 -21.48 -2.35 7.72
CA LEU A 130 -22.90 -2.58 7.36
C LEU A 130 -23.65 -1.29 7.02
N ALA A 131 -23.17 -0.14 7.49
CA ALA A 131 -23.70 1.17 7.16
C ALA A 131 -23.07 1.77 5.89
N GLU A 132 -22.04 1.14 5.33
CA GLU A 132 -21.34 1.62 4.15
C GLU A 132 -22.20 1.38 2.89
N PRO A 133 -22.43 2.40 2.04
CA PRO A 133 -23.37 2.29 0.92
C PRO A 133 -23.11 1.17 -0.09
N VAL A 134 -21.85 0.91 -0.46
CA VAL A 134 -21.50 -0.15 -1.42
C VAL A 134 -21.81 -1.51 -0.81
N ILE A 135 -21.39 -1.76 0.44
CA ILE A 135 -21.68 -3.01 1.15
C ILE A 135 -23.19 -3.21 1.34
N ALA A 136 -23.89 -2.17 1.81
CA ALA A 136 -25.33 -2.23 2.04
C ALA A 136 -26.11 -2.52 0.75
N LYS A 137 -25.72 -1.87 -0.36
CA LYS A 137 -26.30 -2.10 -1.69
C LYS A 137 -26.06 -3.54 -2.15
N THR A 138 -24.82 -4.02 -2.09
CA THR A 138 -24.46 -5.39 -2.49
C THR A 138 -25.27 -6.44 -1.72
N LEU A 139 -25.42 -6.29 -0.40
CA LEU A 139 -26.22 -7.22 0.40
C LEU A 139 -27.71 -7.16 0.05
N ALA A 140 -28.24 -5.96 -0.19
CA ALA A 140 -29.65 -5.76 -0.56
C ALA A 140 -29.97 -6.39 -1.92
N GLU A 141 -29.11 -6.20 -2.92
CA GLU A 141 -29.25 -6.79 -4.26
C GLU A 141 -29.17 -8.32 -4.23
N ALA A 142 -28.28 -8.86 -3.39
CA ALA A 142 -28.18 -10.29 -3.12
C ALA A 142 -29.33 -10.84 -2.23
N LYS A 143 -30.22 -9.98 -1.74
CA LYS A 143 -31.32 -10.32 -0.82
C LYS A 143 -30.84 -10.99 0.48
N ILE A 144 -29.67 -10.59 0.97
CA ILE A 144 -29.07 -11.10 2.20
C ILE A 144 -29.39 -10.16 3.35
N ALA A 145 -29.93 -10.70 4.45
CA ALA A 145 -30.20 -9.92 5.65
C ALA A 145 -28.88 -9.55 6.36
N PRO A 146 -28.68 -8.29 6.79
CA PRO A 146 -27.43 -7.83 7.41
C PRO A 146 -27.32 -8.26 8.88
N ARG A 147 -27.32 -9.56 9.14
CA ARG A 147 -27.27 -10.17 10.48
C ARG A 147 -26.02 -11.03 10.63
N PHE A 148 -24.88 -10.38 10.71
CA PHE A 148 -23.58 -11.03 10.87
C PHE A 148 -23.12 -10.98 12.33
N LYS A 149 -22.41 -12.02 12.77
CA LYS A 149 -21.90 -12.11 14.16
C LYS A 149 -20.66 -11.25 14.40
N ASN A 150 -19.82 -11.13 13.38
CA ASN A 150 -18.53 -10.45 13.41
C ASN A 150 -18.14 -10.02 11.98
N THR A 151 -17.02 -9.28 11.85
CA THR A 151 -16.53 -8.87 10.52
C THR A 151 -16.17 -10.06 9.64
N GLU A 152 -15.57 -11.12 10.19
CA GLU A 152 -15.16 -12.32 9.44
C GLU A 152 -16.34 -12.96 8.69
N ALA A 153 -17.49 -13.12 9.34
CA ALA A 153 -18.70 -13.65 8.71
C ALA A 153 -19.22 -12.76 7.58
N LEU A 154 -19.14 -11.43 7.76
CA LEU A 154 -19.50 -10.48 6.70
C LEU A 154 -18.54 -10.60 5.51
N LEU A 155 -17.23 -10.63 5.75
CA LEU A 155 -16.22 -10.72 4.68
C LEU A 155 -16.32 -12.03 3.90
N ALA A 156 -16.57 -13.15 4.58
CA ALA A 156 -16.80 -14.43 3.92
C ALA A 156 -17.98 -14.35 2.94
N GLN A 157 -19.10 -13.75 3.39
CA GLN A 157 -20.27 -13.57 2.54
C GLN A 157 -20.02 -12.62 1.37
N LEU A 158 -19.34 -11.48 1.60
CA LEU A 158 -19.03 -10.51 0.55
C LEU A 158 -18.07 -11.09 -0.50
N ASN A 159 -17.09 -11.89 -0.07
CA ASN A 159 -16.16 -12.57 -0.96
C ASN A 159 -16.87 -13.58 -1.88
N GLU A 160 -17.94 -14.25 -1.41
CA GLU A 160 -18.74 -15.14 -2.27
C GLU A 160 -19.54 -14.38 -3.34
N LEU A 161 -19.91 -13.12 -3.08
CA LEU A 161 -20.64 -12.29 -4.04
C LEU A 161 -19.73 -11.69 -5.13
N ASN A 162 -18.40 -11.74 -4.96
CA ASN A 162 -17.37 -11.29 -5.92
C ASN A 162 -17.44 -9.82 -6.39
N GLY A 163 -18.28 -8.97 -5.80
CA GLY A 163 -18.34 -7.54 -6.10
C GLY A 163 -18.82 -7.20 -7.53
N GLU A 164 -18.46 -6.02 -8.03
CA GLU A 164 -18.75 -5.57 -9.40
C GLU A 164 -17.46 -5.55 -10.26
N CYS A 165 -17.54 -5.26 -11.56
CA CYS A 165 -16.34 -5.14 -12.41
C CYS A 165 -15.30 -4.17 -11.80
N LEU A 166 -15.78 -3.06 -11.23
CA LEU A 166 -14.96 -2.00 -10.63
C LEU A 166 -14.36 -2.37 -9.27
N TYR A 167 -14.84 -3.41 -8.58
CA TYR A 167 -14.33 -3.78 -7.27
C TYR A 167 -14.66 -5.23 -6.88
N SER A 168 -13.75 -5.87 -6.17
CA SER A 168 -13.98 -7.16 -5.50
C SER A 168 -13.82 -7.02 -3.98
N PHE A 169 -14.52 -7.88 -3.25
CA PHE A 169 -14.37 -7.97 -1.79
C PHE A 169 -13.38 -9.07 -1.43
N GLY A 170 -12.10 -8.70 -1.30
CA GLY A 170 -11.06 -9.61 -0.82
C GLY A 170 -11.25 -9.97 0.66
N LYS A 171 -10.85 -11.19 1.04
CA LYS A 171 -10.84 -11.65 2.45
C LYS A 171 -9.93 -10.79 3.34
N ASP A 172 -8.93 -10.19 2.72
CA ASP A 172 -7.93 -9.28 3.27
C ASP A 172 -8.33 -7.80 3.21
N MET A 173 -9.57 -7.45 2.81
CA MET A 173 -9.94 -6.03 2.65
C MET A 173 -9.73 -5.16 3.90
N LEU A 174 -9.74 -5.76 5.11
CA LEU A 174 -9.46 -5.02 6.35
C LEU A 174 -7.96 -4.73 6.58
N GLU A 175 -7.08 -5.20 5.71
CA GLU A 175 -5.65 -4.88 5.65
C GLU A 175 -5.38 -3.70 4.72
N HIS A 176 -6.32 -3.41 3.82
CA HIS A 176 -6.20 -2.38 2.80
C HIS A 176 -6.83 -1.06 3.24
N PHE A 177 -6.33 -0.45 4.33
CA PHE A 177 -6.93 0.78 4.85
C PHE A 177 -5.95 1.94 5.09
N SER A 178 -6.52 3.14 5.26
CA SER A 178 -5.79 4.34 5.63
C SER A 178 -6.61 5.27 6.53
N PHE A 179 -5.96 5.94 7.48
CA PHE A 179 -6.59 6.97 8.31
C PHE A 179 -6.69 8.28 7.54
N HIS A 180 -7.90 8.75 7.28
CA HIS A 180 -8.11 9.88 6.38
C HIS A 180 -8.12 11.24 7.07
N HIS A 181 -8.97 11.42 8.07
CA HIS A 181 -9.05 12.65 8.85
C HIS A 181 -9.77 12.36 10.17
N LEU A 182 -9.60 13.25 11.15
CA LEU A 182 -10.45 13.27 12.35
C LEU A 182 -11.71 14.08 12.09
N GLN A 183 -12.83 13.56 12.56
CA GLN A 183 -14.12 14.25 12.61
C GLN A 183 -14.71 14.07 14.01
N ALA A 184 -14.72 15.15 14.80
CA ALA A 184 -15.11 15.12 16.21
C ALA A 184 -14.33 14.01 16.99
N SER A 185 -15.04 13.06 17.59
CA SER A 185 -14.46 11.92 18.33
C SER A 185 -14.28 10.66 17.46
N GLN A 186 -14.39 10.80 16.15
CA GLN A 186 -14.26 9.70 15.19
C GLN A 186 -13.10 9.95 14.24
N VAL A 187 -12.60 8.86 13.68
CA VAL A 187 -11.65 8.88 12.57
C VAL A 187 -12.33 8.32 11.33
N ALA A 188 -12.24 9.06 10.23
CA ALA A 188 -12.61 8.56 8.93
C ALA A 188 -11.52 7.61 8.43
N VAL A 189 -11.94 6.41 8.02
CA VAL A 189 -11.06 5.39 7.47
C VAL A 189 -11.48 5.11 6.03
N ARG A 190 -10.50 5.08 5.12
CA ARG A 190 -10.69 4.62 3.75
C ARG A 190 -10.23 3.17 3.65
N ILE A 191 -11.05 2.33 3.03
CA ILE A 191 -10.71 0.94 2.71
C ILE A 191 -10.64 0.82 1.19
N GLY A 192 -9.51 0.36 0.67
CA GLY A 192 -9.30 0.14 -0.77
C GLY A 192 -9.82 -1.23 -1.19
N LEU A 193 -10.64 -1.28 -2.24
CA LEU A 193 -11.07 -2.48 -2.92
C LEU A 193 -10.41 -2.52 -4.31
N MET A 194 -9.71 -3.61 -4.59
CA MET A 194 -9.13 -3.87 -5.91
C MET A 194 -10.23 -4.14 -6.93
N HIS A 195 -9.98 -3.87 -8.20
CA HIS A 195 -10.90 -4.20 -9.30
C HIS A 195 -11.34 -5.68 -9.30
N GLY A 196 -12.55 -5.95 -9.79
CA GLY A 196 -13.11 -7.31 -9.88
C GLY A 196 -12.97 -7.95 -11.26
N CYS A 197 -12.64 -7.17 -12.30
CA CYS A 197 -12.53 -7.66 -13.67
C CYS A 197 -11.35 -7.02 -14.42
N GLU A 198 -10.87 -7.72 -15.44
CA GLU A 198 -9.73 -7.29 -16.26
C GLU A 198 -9.99 -5.96 -17.01
N ALA A 199 -11.25 -5.66 -17.35
CA ALA A 199 -11.62 -4.39 -17.97
C ALA A 199 -11.41 -3.16 -17.06
N ALA A 200 -11.36 -3.38 -15.74
CA ALA A 200 -11.14 -2.35 -14.73
C ALA A 200 -9.76 -2.47 -14.07
N ARG A 201 -8.79 -3.18 -14.68
CA ARG A 201 -7.42 -3.32 -14.18
C ARG A 201 -6.82 -1.98 -13.73
N GLY A 202 -6.11 -1.99 -12.61
CA GLY A 202 -5.56 -0.78 -11.98
C GLY A 202 -6.60 0.15 -11.35
N HIS A 203 -7.90 -0.15 -11.42
CA HIS A 203 -8.91 0.63 -10.69
C HIS A 203 -8.89 0.28 -9.20
N LEU A 204 -9.06 1.31 -8.36
CA LEU A 204 -9.22 1.19 -6.92
C LEU A 204 -10.50 1.90 -6.48
N THR A 205 -11.46 1.14 -5.96
CA THR A 205 -12.63 1.70 -5.29
C THR A 205 -12.29 1.96 -3.82
N GLN A 206 -12.72 3.09 -3.26
CA GLN A 206 -12.50 3.39 -1.83
C GLN A 206 -13.83 3.44 -1.07
N LEU A 207 -13.98 2.55 -0.10
CA LEU A 207 -15.04 2.62 0.89
C LEU A 207 -14.70 3.68 1.94
N GLY A 208 -15.72 4.31 2.52
CA GLY A 208 -15.55 5.28 3.60
C GLY A 208 -16.37 4.91 4.83
N ILE A 209 -15.69 4.71 5.96
CA ILE A 209 -16.34 4.44 7.24
C ILE A 209 -15.88 5.43 8.32
N LEU A 210 -16.72 5.66 9.33
CA LEU A 210 -16.40 6.43 10.52
C LEU A 210 -16.30 5.50 11.72
N LEU A 211 -15.17 5.51 12.41
CA LEU A 211 -14.95 4.68 13.60
C LEU A 211 -14.68 5.56 14.82
N PRO A 212 -15.20 5.20 16.01
CA PRO A 212 -14.85 5.89 17.25
C PRO A 212 -13.34 5.75 17.52
N VAL A 213 -12.70 6.85 17.92
CA VAL A 213 -11.26 6.84 18.19
C VAL A 213 -10.97 6.02 19.45
N PRO A 214 -10.17 4.94 19.36
CA PRO A 214 -9.76 4.18 20.53
C PRO A 214 -8.86 5.04 21.44
N ALA A 215 -8.98 4.86 22.76
CA ALA A 215 -8.16 5.59 23.73
C ALA A 215 -6.65 5.43 23.45
N SER A 216 -6.22 4.22 23.05
CA SER A 216 -4.84 3.90 22.69
C SER A 216 -4.29 4.68 21.48
N MET A 217 -5.16 5.24 20.64
CA MET A 217 -4.79 5.95 19.42
C MET A 217 -5.05 7.45 19.46
N THR A 218 -5.70 7.95 20.52
CA THR A 218 -6.16 9.34 20.61
C THR A 218 -5.02 10.33 20.39
N THR A 219 -3.93 10.18 21.14
CA THR A 219 -2.75 11.06 21.03
C THR A 219 -2.12 11.01 19.64
N TYR A 220 -2.01 9.81 19.04
CA TYR A 220 -1.38 9.65 17.73
C TYR A 220 -2.20 10.34 16.65
N LEU A 221 -3.51 10.10 16.60
CA LEU A 221 -4.38 10.71 15.61
C LEU A 221 -4.43 12.24 15.74
N GLN A 222 -4.47 12.75 16.97
CA GLN A 222 -4.44 14.20 17.21
C GLN A 222 -3.13 14.84 16.75
N GLN A 223 -1.98 14.18 17.03
CA GLN A 223 -0.68 14.67 16.56
C GLN A 223 -0.56 14.64 15.04
N SER A 224 -1.09 13.60 14.38
CA SER A 224 -1.06 13.48 12.92
C SER A 224 -2.01 14.47 12.23
N GLN A 225 -3.21 14.71 12.80
CA GLN A 225 -4.13 15.74 12.31
C GLN A 225 -3.52 17.15 12.44
N ALA A 226 -2.80 17.41 13.53
CA ALA A 226 -2.14 18.69 13.78
C ALA A 226 -0.81 18.87 13.03
N GLY A 227 -0.35 17.85 12.28
CA GLY A 227 0.95 17.87 11.60
C GLY A 227 2.16 17.91 12.55
N LYS A 228 1.97 17.55 13.82
CA LYS A 228 3.04 17.52 14.84
C LYS A 228 3.88 16.25 14.74
N ALA A 229 3.25 15.12 14.41
CA ALA A 229 3.93 13.85 14.25
C ALA A 229 3.15 12.94 13.29
N GLY A 230 3.79 12.55 12.18
CA GLY A 230 3.11 11.84 11.10
C GLY A 230 2.07 12.72 10.37
N PHE A 231 1.10 12.09 9.70
CA PHE A 231 0.09 12.76 8.88
C PHE A 231 -1.11 11.84 8.59
N LEU A 232 -2.23 12.43 8.15
CA LEU A 232 -3.43 11.70 7.71
C LEU A 232 -3.63 11.84 6.20
N MET A 233 -4.42 10.95 5.59
CA MET A 233 -4.62 10.89 4.13
C MET A 233 -5.07 12.21 3.51
N ALA A 234 -5.98 12.93 4.16
CA ALA A 234 -6.43 14.23 3.65
C ALA A 234 -5.30 15.25 3.49
N TRP A 235 -4.26 15.15 4.32
CA TRP A 235 -3.04 15.96 4.19
C TRP A 235 -2.11 15.37 3.13
N ALA A 236 -1.90 14.05 3.16
CA ALA A 236 -1.00 13.33 2.26
C ALA A 236 -1.41 13.51 0.79
N GLU A 237 -2.70 13.43 0.47
CA GLU A 237 -3.22 13.65 -0.87
C GLU A 237 -2.86 15.04 -1.39
N LYS A 238 -2.95 16.08 -0.56
CA LYS A 238 -2.58 17.45 -0.96
C LYS A 238 -1.08 17.63 -1.16
N LYS A 239 -0.25 16.80 -0.54
CA LYS A 239 1.22 16.94 -0.54
C LYS A 239 1.93 16.02 -1.52
N PHE A 240 1.39 14.83 -1.75
CA PHE A 240 1.99 13.79 -2.58
C PHE A 240 1.29 13.61 -3.94
N ALA A 241 0.33 14.47 -4.30
CA ALA A 241 -0.53 14.37 -5.50
C ALA A 241 0.18 14.24 -6.86
N ALA A 242 1.51 14.35 -6.97
CA ALA A 242 2.20 14.36 -8.26
C ALA A 242 3.59 13.71 -8.35
N GLN A 243 4.25 13.29 -7.26
CA GLN A 243 5.73 13.21 -7.28
C GLN A 243 6.41 12.05 -6.55
N SER A 244 5.68 11.09 -6.02
CA SER A 244 6.27 10.03 -5.20
C SER A 244 5.82 8.69 -5.74
N SER A 245 6.58 8.16 -6.69
CA SER A 245 6.48 6.81 -7.22
C SER A 245 7.88 6.19 -7.15
N VAL A 246 8.05 5.15 -6.34
CA VAL A 246 9.21 4.24 -6.45
C VAL A 246 9.04 3.53 -7.77
N HIS A 247 9.80 3.91 -8.79
CA HIS A 247 9.77 3.23 -10.08
C HIS A 247 10.95 2.28 -10.15
N GLU A 248 10.75 1.07 -9.66
CA GLU A 248 11.66 -0.01 -10.00
C GLU A 248 11.17 -0.58 -11.34
N ARG A 249 12.02 -0.51 -12.38
CA ARG A 249 11.78 -1.17 -13.67
C ARG A 249 12.74 -2.32 -13.81
N VAL A 250 12.20 -3.52 -13.94
CA VAL A 250 12.97 -4.69 -14.34
C VAL A 250 12.67 -4.92 -15.81
N GLU A 251 13.68 -4.74 -16.66
CA GLU A 251 13.63 -5.12 -18.07
C GLU A 251 14.25 -6.52 -18.21
N PRO A 252 13.69 -7.39 -19.07
CA PRO A 252 14.33 -8.65 -19.40
C PRO A 252 15.71 -8.34 -19.99
N GLY A 253 16.74 -9.05 -19.51
CA GLY A 253 18.12 -8.83 -19.96
C GLY A 253 18.19 -8.82 -21.48
N SER A 254 18.69 -7.73 -22.05
CA SER A 254 19.02 -7.69 -23.47
C SER A 254 20.24 -8.58 -23.67
N ASP A 255 20.01 -9.86 -23.92
CA ASP A 255 21.03 -10.68 -24.58
C ASP A 255 21.22 -10.05 -25.95
N SER A 256 22.33 -9.30 -26.08
CA SER A 256 22.89 -8.89 -27.35
C SER A 256 23.28 -10.15 -28.12
N ASP A 257 22.59 -10.37 -29.24
CA ASP A 257 22.95 -11.34 -30.28
C ASP A 257 24.45 -11.28 -30.65
#